data_AF-W6LGA9-F1
#
_entry.id   AF-W6LGA9-F1
#
_cell.length_a   1.000
_cell.length_b   1.000
_cell.length_c   1.000
_cell.angle_alpha   90.00
_cell.angle_beta   90.00
_cell.angle_gamma   90.00
#
_symmetry.space_group_name_H-M   'P 1'
#
loop_
_entity.id
_entity.type
_entity.pdbx_description
1 polymer ?
#
loop_
_entity_poly.entity_id
_entity_poly.type
_entity_poly.pdbx_seq_one_letter_code
_entity_poly.pdbx_strand_id
1 'polypeptide(L)'
;MFWGEHALYLCALLPISLTGDWVGGKVGEALERLFPSSDEDLRQNARERQAEADYAADLQSYLRRMAEEAVGAEAPPAGKPHNHRPQANPPPPEEGEPTRPPFEGSERRVHNGRSGSQDFYAILGVEANATEQEIKKAYHKLALKYHPDRVGKDSPEAHHAARERMARINDAYDTLGDHRKRMEYNNTRTMMPMFEYMDKLETMSGLQLIGIGIGIISLMGTMLYMQLRSAFYSITSPGCVPLYFHQNLQGF
;
A
#
# COMPACT_ATOMS: atom_id res chain seq x y z
N MET A 1 -12.77 -36.12 -22.35
CA MET A 1 -12.10 -34.85 -22.74
C MET A 1 -11.85 -34.00 -21.49
N PHE A 2 -11.06 -34.47 -20.52
CA PHE A 2 -10.87 -33.76 -19.24
C PHE A 2 -9.45 -33.91 -18.66
N TRP A 3 -8.46 -34.07 -19.54
CA TRP A 3 -7.04 -34.13 -19.18
C TRP A 3 -6.16 -33.13 -19.95
N GLY A 4 -6.71 -32.47 -20.99
CA GLY A 4 -5.95 -31.54 -21.83
C GLY A 4 -5.80 -30.14 -21.23
N GLU A 5 -6.85 -29.60 -20.59
CA GLU A 5 -6.83 -28.23 -20.07
C GLU A 5 -5.98 -28.08 -18.80
N HIS A 6 -5.97 -29.10 -17.93
CA HIS A 6 -5.12 -29.08 -16.72
C HIS A 6 -3.63 -29.30 -17.03
N ALA A 7 -3.31 -30.04 -18.09
CA ALA A 7 -1.92 -30.21 -18.53
C ALA A 7 -1.31 -28.90 -19.04
N LEU A 8 -2.10 -28.04 -19.71
CA LEU A 8 -1.64 -26.73 -20.17
C LEU A 8 -1.39 -25.75 -19.02
N TYR A 9 -2.17 -25.80 -17.94
CA TYR A 9 -1.93 -25.00 -16.74
C TYR A 9 -0.65 -25.41 -16.00
N LEU A 10 -0.38 -26.72 -15.89
CA LEU A 10 0.87 -27.20 -15.27
C LEU A 10 2.11 -26.91 -16.14
N CYS A 11 1.97 -26.97 -17.46
CA CYS A 11 3.03 -26.58 -18.40
C CYS A 11 3.27 -25.06 -18.47
N ALA A 12 2.32 -24.23 -18.06
CA ALA A 12 2.47 -22.77 -18.00
C ALA A 12 3.08 -22.27 -16.68
N LEU A 13 2.96 -23.03 -15.59
CA LEU A 13 3.50 -22.65 -14.27
C LEU A 13 5.02 -22.88 -14.14
N LEU A 14 5.57 -23.93 -14.77
CA LEU A 14 7.03 -24.19 -14.79
C LEU A 14 7.84 -23.08 -15.51
N PRO A 15 7.39 -22.52 -16.65
CA PRO A 15 8.01 -21.37 -17.28
C PRO A 15 7.97 -20.10 -16.43
N ILE A 16 6.93 -19.91 -15.61
CA ILE A 16 6.76 -18.69 -14.79
C ILE A 16 7.79 -18.66 -13.65
N SER A 17 8.06 -19.80 -12.99
CA SER A 17 9.11 -19.85 -11.97
C SER A 17 10.51 -19.70 -12.56
N LEU A 18 10.78 -20.38 -13.69
CA LEU A 18 12.06 -20.29 -14.40
C LEU A 18 12.34 -18.89 -14.98
N THR A 19 11.30 -18.20 -15.48
CA THR A 19 11.44 -16.82 -15.94
C THR A 19 11.57 -15.84 -14.78
N GLY A 20 10.93 -16.10 -13.64
CA GLY A 20 11.10 -15.31 -12.40
C GLY A 20 12.54 -15.31 -11.90
N ASP A 21 13.18 -16.48 -11.83
CA ASP A 21 14.58 -16.60 -11.42
C ASP A 21 15.54 -15.95 -12.42
N TRP A 22 15.26 -16.07 -13.73
CA TRP A 22 16.07 -15.45 -14.77
C TRP A 22 15.96 -13.92 -14.80
N VAL A 23 14.74 -13.38 -14.68
CA VAL A 23 14.48 -11.94 -14.60
C VAL A 23 15.04 -11.38 -13.29
N GLY A 24 14.82 -12.06 -12.16
CA GLY A 24 15.38 -11.69 -10.86
C GLY A 24 16.90 -11.63 -10.88
N GLY A 25 17.55 -12.64 -11.49
CA GLY A 25 19.00 -12.65 -11.69
C GLY A 25 19.49 -11.49 -12.57
N LYS A 26 18.81 -11.20 -13.69
CA LYS A 26 19.19 -10.09 -14.58
C LYS A 26 18.97 -8.70 -13.97
N VAL A 27 17.92 -8.54 -13.18
CA VAL A 27 17.64 -7.31 -12.43
C VAL A 27 18.65 -7.14 -11.30
N GLY A 28 18.99 -8.22 -10.58
CA GLY A 28 20.06 -8.21 -9.56
C GLY A 28 21.41 -7.78 -10.15
N GLU A 29 21.80 -8.37 -11.28
CA GLU A 29 23.05 -8.04 -11.99
C GLU A 29 23.07 -6.59 -12.53
N ALA A 30 21.90 -6.01 -12.82
CA ALA A 30 21.75 -4.62 -13.24
C ALA A 30 21.80 -3.65 -12.05
N LEU A 31 21.17 -4.00 -10.93
CA LEU A 31 21.18 -3.23 -9.69
C LEU A 31 22.58 -3.19 -9.07
N GLU A 32 23.30 -4.31 -9.10
CA GLU A 32 24.67 -4.41 -8.57
C GLU A 32 25.69 -3.59 -9.39
N ARG A 33 25.41 -3.34 -10.68
CA ARG A 33 26.18 -2.40 -11.51
C ARG A 33 25.88 -0.93 -11.20
N LEU A 34 24.64 -0.61 -10.85
CA LEU A 34 24.21 0.76 -10.54
C LEU A 34 24.56 1.16 -9.10
N PHE A 35 24.56 0.20 -8.19
CA PHE A 35 24.85 0.35 -6.78
C PHE A 35 25.81 -0.77 -6.34
N PRO A 36 27.12 -0.59 -6.51
CA PRO A 36 28.09 -1.57 -6.06
C PRO A 36 27.97 -1.71 -4.54
N SER A 37 27.66 -2.92 -4.08
CA SER A 37 27.61 -3.25 -2.65
C SER A 37 29.00 -3.08 -2.04
N SER A 38 29.07 -2.60 -0.80
CA SER A 38 30.37 -2.47 -0.14
C SER A 38 30.95 -3.86 0.20
N ASP A 39 32.27 -3.96 0.31
CA ASP A 39 32.94 -5.22 0.71
C ASP A 39 32.43 -5.76 2.06
N GLU A 40 31.95 -4.88 2.94
CA GLU A 40 31.34 -5.21 4.22
C GLU A 40 29.97 -5.89 4.02
N ASP A 41 29.13 -5.33 3.15
CA ASP A 41 27.79 -5.85 2.83
C ASP A 41 27.88 -7.22 2.16
N LEU A 42 28.86 -7.42 1.27
CA LEU A 42 29.12 -8.71 0.65
C LEU A 42 29.51 -9.79 1.67
N ARG A 43 30.36 -9.44 2.64
CA ARG A 43 30.75 -10.34 3.73
C ARG A 43 29.58 -10.64 4.66
N GLN A 44 28.73 -9.66 4.95
CA GLN A 44 27.55 -9.84 5.78
C GLN A 44 26.54 -10.77 5.09
N ASN A 45 26.23 -10.54 3.82
CA ASN A 45 25.35 -11.40 3.02
C ASN A 45 25.90 -12.83 2.87
N ALA A 46 27.23 -13.01 2.84
CA ALA A 46 27.85 -14.33 2.81
C ALA A 46 27.69 -15.08 4.15
N ARG A 47 27.82 -14.37 5.29
CA ARG A 47 27.59 -14.95 6.63
C ARG A 47 26.14 -15.35 6.82
N GLU A 48 25.21 -14.52 6.39
CA GLU A 48 23.77 -14.79 6.49
C GLU A 48 23.38 -16.02 5.65
N ARG A 49 23.84 -16.11 4.40
CA ARG A 49 23.63 -17.30 3.56
C ARG A 49 24.22 -18.57 4.18
N GLN A 50 25.36 -18.46 4.84
CA GLN A 50 25.96 -19.61 5.52
C GLN A 50 25.15 -20.02 6.77
N ALA A 51 24.68 -19.05 7.56
CA ALA A 51 23.81 -19.33 8.70
C ALA A 51 22.46 -19.95 8.30
N GLU A 52 21.87 -19.51 7.18
CA GLU A 52 20.65 -20.10 6.61
C GLU A 52 20.88 -21.55 6.16
N ALA A 53 22.02 -21.84 5.54
CA ALA A 53 22.39 -23.20 5.13
C ALA A 53 22.59 -24.12 6.36
N ASP A 54 23.25 -23.62 7.39
CA ASP A 54 23.46 -24.34 8.65
C ASP A 54 22.12 -24.62 9.37
N TYR A 55 21.22 -23.64 9.42
CA TYR A 55 19.87 -23.79 9.98
C TYR A 55 19.02 -24.80 9.19
N ALA A 56 19.07 -24.74 7.85
CA ALA A 56 18.35 -25.68 7.00
C ALA A 56 18.86 -27.12 7.19
N ALA A 57 20.17 -27.31 7.33
CA ALA A 57 20.77 -28.61 7.62
C ALA A 57 20.37 -29.14 9.00
N ASP A 58 20.36 -28.27 10.02
CA ASP A 58 19.92 -28.63 11.37
C ASP A 58 18.43 -29.01 11.39
N LEU A 59 17.58 -28.21 10.74
CA LEU A 59 16.15 -28.48 10.60
C LEU A 59 15.89 -29.80 9.87
N GLN A 60 16.63 -30.08 8.79
CA GLN A 60 16.53 -31.33 8.05
C GLN A 60 16.92 -32.53 8.93
N SER A 61 17.94 -32.37 9.79
CA SER A 61 18.36 -33.40 10.74
C SER A 61 17.32 -33.62 11.85
N TYR A 62 16.70 -32.55 12.35
CA TYR A 62 15.62 -32.61 13.34
C TYR A 62 14.40 -33.34 12.78
N LEU A 63 13.95 -32.96 11.59
CA LEU A 63 12.82 -33.62 10.92
C LEU A 63 13.10 -35.09 10.63
N ARG A 64 14.35 -35.43 10.27
CA ARG A 64 14.77 -36.81 10.07
C ARG A 64 14.71 -37.64 11.36
N ARG A 65 15.19 -37.11 12.49
CA ARG A 65 15.09 -37.78 13.80
C ARG A 65 13.63 -37.99 14.20
N MET A 66 12.78 -36.98 14.02
CA MET A 66 11.35 -37.09 14.27
C MET A 66 10.68 -38.16 13.40
N ALA A 67 11.08 -38.26 12.13
CA ALA A 67 10.58 -39.30 11.22
C ALA A 67 11.09 -40.71 11.60
N GLU A 68 12.36 -40.84 12.00
CA GLU A 68 12.96 -42.11 12.46
C GLU A 68 12.31 -42.59 13.78
N GLU A 69 12.00 -41.66 14.69
CA GLU A 69 11.26 -41.94 15.93
C GLU A 69 9.81 -42.36 15.66
N ALA A 70 9.15 -41.74 14.68
CA ALA A 70 7.79 -42.11 14.26
C ALA A 70 7.72 -43.47 13.55
N VAL A 71 8.80 -43.93 12.91
CA VAL A 71 8.86 -45.23 12.21
C VAL A 71 9.23 -46.38 13.17
N GLY A 72 9.81 -46.08 14.34
CA GLY A 72 10.34 -47.09 15.28
C GLY A 72 9.47 -47.49 16.47
N ALA A 73 8.30 -46.88 16.71
CA ALA A 73 7.55 -47.05 17.96
C ALA A 73 6.22 -47.83 17.82
N GLU A 74 6.20 -49.07 18.32
CA GLU A 74 5.00 -49.68 18.93
C GLU A 74 4.57 -48.88 20.19
N ALA A 75 3.26 -48.78 20.44
CA ALA A 75 2.65 -48.07 21.57
C ALA A 75 2.85 -48.78 22.95
N PRO A 76 2.65 -48.11 24.12
CA PRO A 76 3.61 -48.05 25.24
C PRO A 76 3.36 -49.00 26.43
N PRO A 77 4.24 -48.98 27.45
CA PRO A 77 3.73 -48.68 28.81
C PRO A 77 4.52 -47.61 29.58
N ALA A 78 3.81 -46.98 30.53
CA ALA A 78 4.21 -45.83 31.34
C ALA A 78 5.34 -46.08 32.37
N GLY A 79 6.22 -45.08 32.57
CA GLY A 79 7.30 -45.14 33.57
C GLY A 79 8.01 -43.81 33.87
N LYS A 80 7.27 -42.87 34.50
CA LYS A 80 7.62 -41.71 35.38
C LYS A 80 8.78 -40.71 35.08
N PRO A 81 8.59 -39.44 35.48
CA PRO A 81 9.18 -38.26 34.84
C PRO A 81 10.38 -37.69 35.60
N HIS A 82 11.25 -36.95 34.92
CA HIS A 82 12.05 -35.91 35.56
C HIS A 82 11.80 -34.55 34.93
N ASN A 83 11.67 -33.60 35.84
CA ASN A 83 10.90 -32.37 35.75
C ASN A 83 11.89 -31.20 35.75
N HIS A 84 11.93 -30.41 34.68
CA HIS A 84 12.27 -29.00 34.79
C HIS A 84 11.08 -28.18 34.27
N ARG A 85 10.64 -27.30 35.16
CA ARG A 85 9.28 -26.84 35.36
C ARG A 85 8.87 -25.75 34.36
N PRO A 86 7.58 -25.71 33.95
CA PRO A 86 6.98 -24.63 33.17
C PRO A 86 6.58 -23.43 34.05
N GLN A 87 6.75 -22.21 33.54
CA GLN A 87 6.20 -21.01 34.18
C GLN A 87 4.76 -20.75 33.74
N ALA A 88 3.87 -21.09 34.68
CA ALA A 88 2.50 -20.64 34.95
C ALA A 88 1.72 -19.82 33.90
N ASN A 89 0.62 -20.40 33.43
CA ASN A 89 -0.57 -19.68 33.00
C ASN A 89 -1.26 -19.01 34.22
N PRO A 90 -1.90 -17.83 34.06
CA PRO A 90 -2.68 -17.20 35.12
C PRO A 90 -4.00 -17.94 35.40
N PRO A 91 -4.56 -17.82 36.63
CA PRO A 91 -5.74 -18.57 37.10
C PRO A 91 -7.09 -18.05 36.54
N PRO A 92 -8.19 -18.84 36.68
CA PRO A 92 -9.54 -18.49 36.22
C PRO A 92 -10.17 -17.34 37.05
N PRO A 93 -11.24 -16.70 36.54
CA PRO A 93 -11.77 -15.46 37.12
C PRO A 93 -12.51 -15.67 38.44
N GLU A 94 -12.13 -14.91 39.47
CA GLU A 94 -12.85 -14.76 40.73
C GLU A 94 -14.08 -13.87 40.57
N GLU A 95 -15.19 -14.33 41.15
CA GLU A 95 -16.47 -13.65 41.29
C GLU A 95 -16.36 -12.49 42.29
N GLY A 96 -16.81 -11.29 41.91
CA GLY A 96 -17.13 -10.21 42.84
C GLY A 96 -16.57 -8.83 42.49
N GLU A 97 -17.17 -8.15 41.49
CA GLU A 97 -17.03 -6.69 41.34
C GLU A 97 -18.41 -6.03 41.40
N PRO A 98 -18.59 -4.95 42.18
CA PRO A 98 -19.89 -4.31 42.35
C PRO A 98 -20.32 -3.59 41.07
N THR A 99 -21.56 -3.91 40.68
CA THR A 99 -22.41 -3.29 39.66
C THR A 99 -22.15 -1.80 39.38
N ARG A 100 -21.68 -1.49 38.18
CA ARG A 100 -21.86 -0.18 37.54
C ARG A 100 -23.17 -0.20 36.73
N PRO A 101 -24.03 0.83 36.81
CA PRO A 101 -25.34 0.80 36.16
C PRO A 101 -25.24 0.83 34.63
N PRO A 102 -26.26 0.32 33.91
CA PRO A 102 -26.24 0.17 32.46
C PRO A 102 -26.38 1.53 31.79
N PHE A 103 -25.41 1.94 30.97
CA PHE A 103 -25.61 3.11 30.12
C PHE A 103 -26.20 2.67 28.78
N GLU A 104 -27.50 2.92 28.66
CA GLU A 104 -28.33 2.80 27.48
C GLU A 104 -27.73 3.47 26.24
N GLY A 105 -28.11 2.90 25.10
CA GLY A 105 -27.58 3.22 23.79
C GLY A 105 -27.65 4.70 23.41
N SER A 106 -26.62 5.12 22.70
CA SER A 106 -26.77 6.14 21.67
C SER A 106 -26.10 5.63 20.40
N GLU A 107 -26.91 4.91 19.61
CA GLU A 107 -26.65 4.85 18.18
C GLU A 107 -26.56 6.28 17.62
N ARG A 108 -25.63 6.45 16.68
CA ARG A 108 -25.51 7.57 15.73
C ARG A 108 -25.20 8.94 16.32
N ARG A 109 -23.90 9.20 16.38
CA ARG A 109 -23.36 10.35 15.63
C ARG A 109 -22.06 9.94 14.96
N VAL A 110 -22.14 9.69 13.65
CA VAL A 110 -20.96 9.71 12.77
C VAL A 110 -20.41 11.13 12.85
N HIS A 111 -19.47 11.35 13.77
CA HIS A 111 -18.53 12.44 13.64
C HIS A 111 -17.38 11.87 12.85
N ASN A 112 -17.43 12.18 11.54
CA ASN A 112 -16.33 12.05 10.62
C ASN A 112 -15.15 12.87 11.18
N GLY A 113 -14.41 12.27 12.10
CA GLY A 113 -13.19 12.78 12.68
C GLY A 113 -12.06 12.62 11.68
N ARG A 114 -12.07 13.45 10.63
CA ARG A 114 -10.85 13.75 9.87
C ARG A 114 -10.00 14.70 10.71
N SER A 115 -9.16 14.12 11.56
CA SER A 115 -7.94 14.73 12.12
C SER A 115 -6.76 14.19 11.31
N GLY A 116 -5.91 14.98 10.65
CA GLY A 116 -5.71 16.42 10.75
C GLY A 116 -4.99 17.01 9.54
N SER A 117 -5.77 17.50 8.59
CA SER A 117 -5.43 18.61 7.70
C SER A 117 -6.76 19.25 7.30
N GLN A 118 -7.18 20.29 8.03
CA GLN A 118 -8.42 20.98 7.69
C GLN A 118 -8.23 21.67 6.34
N ASP A 119 -9.05 21.30 5.35
CA ASP A 119 -9.00 21.89 4.01
C ASP A 119 -9.05 23.42 4.10
N PHE A 120 -8.10 24.15 3.49
CA PHE A 120 -8.04 25.61 3.56
C PHE A 120 -9.29 26.28 2.96
N TYR A 121 -9.89 25.66 1.94
CA TYR A 121 -11.17 26.09 1.37
C TYR A 121 -12.31 25.96 2.40
N ALA A 122 -12.30 24.89 3.20
CA ALA A 122 -13.29 24.67 4.25
C ALA A 122 -13.09 25.64 5.43
N ILE A 123 -11.85 26.02 5.75
CA ILE A 123 -11.55 27.03 6.78
C ILE A 123 -12.10 28.41 6.38
N LEU A 124 -11.93 28.80 5.11
CA LEU A 124 -12.48 30.05 4.57
C LEU A 124 -13.99 29.98 4.26
N GLY A 125 -14.57 28.77 4.24
CA GLY A 125 -15.97 28.54 3.92
C GLY A 125 -16.31 28.84 2.45
N VAL A 126 -15.37 28.60 1.54
CA VAL A 126 -15.51 28.83 0.10
C VAL A 126 -15.38 27.52 -0.66
N GLU A 127 -15.93 27.47 -1.88
CA GLU A 127 -15.77 26.29 -2.74
C GLU A 127 -14.33 26.15 -3.26
N ALA A 128 -13.94 24.92 -3.64
CA ALA A 128 -12.62 24.66 -4.22
C ALA A 128 -12.35 25.45 -5.52
N ASN A 129 -13.43 25.77 -6.24
CA ASN A 129 -13.40 26.54 -7.50
C ASN A 129 -13.52 28.05 -7.29
N ALA A 130 -13.50 28.53 -6.03
CA ALA A 130 -13.68 29.95 -5.73
C ALA A 130 -12.63 30.83 -6.41
N THR A 131 -13.05 32.00 -6.87
CA THR A 131 -12.17 33.02 -7.44
C THR A 131 -11.34 33.71 -6.37
N GLU A 132 -10.22 34.32 -6.75
CA GLU A 132 -9.38 35.08 -5.82
C GLU A 132 -10.16 36.20 -5.10
N GLN A 133 -11.11 36.82 -5.79
CA GLN A 133 -11.98 37.84 -5.23
C GLN A 133 -12.89 37.29 -4.13
N GLU A 134 -13.41 36.07 -4.29
CA GLU A 134 -14.25 35.39 -3.30
C GLU A 134 -13.45 34.98 -2.07
N ILE A 135 -12.24 34.46 -2.27
CA ILE A 135 -11.30 34.13 -1.19
C ILE A 135 -10.99 35.38 -0.36
N LYS A 136 -10.67 36.50 -1.02
CA LYS A 136 -10.39 37.78 -0.35
C LYS A 136 -11.61 38.31 0.42
N LYS A 137 -12.80 38.25 -0.17
CA LYS A 137 -14.05 38.66 0.51
C LYS A 137 -14.33 37.79 1.74
N ALA A 138 -14.16 36.47 1.62
CA ALA A 138 -14.34 35.53 2.72
C ALA A 138 -13.34 35.79 3.86
N TYR A 139 -12.07 36.02 3.53
CA TYR A 139 -11.03 36.42 4.48
C TYR A 139 -11.42 37.66 5.27
N HIS A 140 -11.79 38.76 4.59
CA HIS A 140 -12.19 40.00 5.28
C HIS A 140 -13.40 39.80 6.20
N LYS A 141 -14.40 39.03 5.76
CA LYS A 141 -15.59 38.71 6.57
C LYS A 141 -15.24 37.92 7.82
N LEU A 142 -14.34 36.94 7.71
CA LEU A 142 -13.91 36.10 8.83
C LEU A 142 -12.97 36.85 9.77
N ALA A 143 -12.05 37.65 9.25
CA ALA A 143 -11.15 38.47 10.04
C ALA A 143 -11.93 39.46 10.92
N LEU A 144 -12.97 40.10 10.39
CA LEU A 144 -13.87 40.97 11.16
C LEU A 144 -14.68 40.22 12.23
N LYS A 145 -14.92 38.92 12.07
CA LYS A 145 -15.68 38.09 13.02
C LYS A 145 -14.80 37.60 14.17
N TYR A 146 -13.55 37.26 13.89
CA TYR A 146 -12.62 36.67 14.86
C TYR A 146 -11.53 37.65 15.34
N HIS A 147 -11.68 38.94 15.05
CA HIS A 147 -10.75 39.96 15.55
C HIS A 147 -10.76 39.99 17.08
N PRO A 148 -9.60 40.00 17.76
CA PRO A 148 -9.51 39.96 19.23
C PRO A 148 -10.17 41.17 19.90
N ASP A 149 -10.30 42.30 19.20
CA ASP A 149 -10.99 43.50 19.71
C ASP A 149 -12.52 43.34 19.77
N ARG A 150 -13.10 42.37 19.04
CA ARG A 150 -14.55 42.11 19.02
C ARG A 150 -14.98 40.99 19.96
N VAL A 151 -14.04 40.17 20.41
CA VAL A 151 -14.30 39.09 21.35
C VAL A 151 -14.06 39.68 22.74
N GLY A 152 -15.13 39.78 23.54
CA GLY A 152 -15.12 40.51 24.81
C GLY A 152 -13.91 40.18 25.69
N LYS A 153 -13.33 41.23 26.30
CA LYS A 153 -12.13 41.13 27.17
C LYS A 153 -12.36 40.27 28.42
N ASP A 154 -13.61 39.93 28.71
CA ASP A 154 -14.04 39.29 29.95
C ASP A 154 -13.87 37.76 29.95
N SER A 155 -13.51 37.14 28.81
CA SER A 155 -13.25 35.70 28.73
C SER A 155 -11.90 35.39 28.05
N PRO A 156 -10.88 34.95 28.81
CA PRO A 156 -9.57 34.59 28.26
C PRO A 156 -9.64 33.38 27.32
N GLU A 157 -10.57 32.44 27.53
CA GLU A 157 -10.80 31.29 26.66
C GLU A 157 -11.33 31.71 25.29
N ALA A 158 -12.29 32.64 25.26
CA ALA A 158 -12.84 33.17 24.02
C ALA A 158 -11.77 33.92 23.22
N HIS A 159 -10.92 34.68 23.90
CA HIS A 159 -9.79 35.37 23.28
C HIS A 159 -8.77 34.37 22.68
N HIS A 160 -8.47 33.29 23.40
CA HIS A 160 -7.56 32.24 22.91
C HIS A 160 -8.14 31.54 21.66
N ALA A 161 -9.41 31.12 21.72
CA ALA A 161 -10.10 30.48 20.59
C ALA A 161 -10.20 31.39 19.36
N ALA A 162 -10.40 32.70 19.56
CA ALA A 162 -10.42 33.68 18.48
C ALA A 162 -9.05 33.84 17.81
N ARG A 163 -7.97 33.91 18.60
CA ARG A 163 -6.58 33.93 18.07
C ARG A 163 -6.27 32.67 17.26
N GLU A 164 -6.61 31.50 17.79
CA GLU A 164 -6.35 30.23 17.12
C GLU A 164 -7.12 30.13 15.78
N ARG A 165 -8.39 30.52 15.76
CA ARG A 165 -9.17 30.56 14.51
C ARG A 165 -8.62 31.57 13.53
N MET A 166 -8.23 32.75 14.00
CA MET A 166 -7.62 33.79 13.15
C MET A 166 -6.30 33.31 12.54
N ALA A 167 -5.46 32.60 13.30
CA ALA A 167 -4.22 32.01 12.78
C ALA A 167 -4.51 31.06 11.60
N ARG A 168 -5.46 30.12 11.77
CA ARG A 168 -5.86 29.20 10.69
C ARG A 168 -6.43 29.92 9.46
N ILE A 169 -7.18 31.01 9.67
CA ILE A 169 -7.73 31.83 8.57
C ILE A 169 -6.61 32.54 7.80
N ASN A 170 -5.61 33.06 8.50
CA ASN A 170 -4.43 33.67 7.89
C ASN A 170 -3.64 32.64 7.09
N ASP A 171 -3.36 31.47 7.66
CA ASP A 171 -2.63 30.39 6.97
C ASP A 171 -3.35 29.93 5.69
N ALA A 172 -4.68 29.82 5.77
CA ALA A 172 -5.52 29.49 4.61
C ALA A 172 -5.46 30.58 3.53
N TYR A 173 -5.51 31.86 3.91
CA TYR A 173 -5.40 32.98 2.97
C TYR A 173 -4.00 33.08 2.36
N ASP A 174 -2.94 32.87 3.14
CA ASP A 174 -1.55 32.90 2.68
C ASP A 174 -1.24 31.80 1.67
N THR A 175 -1.95 30.68 1.74
CA THR A 175 -1.82 29.56 0.81
C THR A 175 -2.73 29.70 -0.41
N LEU A 176 -3.98 30.12 -0.22
CA LEU A 176 -4.97 30.21 -1.30
C LEU A 176 -4.96 31.54 -2.07
N GLY A 177 -4.40 32.60 -1.47
CA GLY A 177 -4.33 33.93 -2.05
C GLY A 177 -3.23 34.09 -3.09
N ASP A 178 -2.12 33.34 -2.98
CA ASP A 178 -1.07 33.30 -4.00
C ASP A 178 -1.37 32.18 -5.01
N HIS A 179 -1.45 32.55 -6.30
CA HIS A 179 -1.68 31.61 -7.39
C HIS A 179 -0.70 30.42 -7.37
N ARG A 180 0.59 30.66 -7.10
CA ARG A 180 1.61 29.59 -7.10
C ARG A 180 1.38 28.60 -5.97
N LYS A 181 1.15 29.10 -4.75
CA LYS A 181 0.89 28.27 -3.57
C LYS A 181 -0.45 27.55 -3.66
N ARG A 182 -1.46 28.18 -4.26
CA ARG A 182 -2.77 27.56 -4.51
C ARG A 182 -2.65 26.37 -5.45
N MET A 183 -1.85 26.50 -6.51
CA MET A 183 -1.61 25.40 -7.46
C MET A 183 -0.90 24.22 -6.79
N GLU A 184 0.13 24.50 -5.99
CA GLU A 184 0.84 23.48 -5.22
C GLU A 184 -0.09 22.78 -4.21
N TYR A 185 -0.89 23.56 -3.47
CA TYR A 185 -1.88 23.03 -2.54
C TYR A 185 -2.94 22.16 -3.25
N ASN A 186 -3.45 22.61 -4.39
CA ASN A 186 -4.42 21.85 -5.19
C ASN A 186 -3.82 20.54 -5.70
N ASN A 187 -2.56 20.55 -6.16
CA ASN A 187 -1.86 19.36 -6.62
C ASN A 187 -1.67 18.36 -5.47
N THR A 188 -1.16 18.83 -4.34
CA THR A 188 -0.96 18.02 -3.13
C THR A 188 -2.28 17.45 -2.61
N ARG A 189 -3.37 18.25 -2.64
CA ARG A 189 -4.71 17.81 -2.24
C ARG A 189 -5.27 16.72 -3.14
N THR A 190 -5.09 16.83 -4.46
CA THR A 190 -5.52 15.79 -5.41
C THR A 190 -4.66 14.53 -5.30
N MET A 191 -3.40 14.66 -4.87
CA MET A 191 -2.47 13.54 -4.70
C MET A 191 -2.56 12.87 -3.31
N MET A 192 -3.05 13.57 -2.29
CA MET A 192 -3.28 13.06 -0.93
C MET A 192 -4.09 11.75 -0.85
N PRO A 193 -5.18 11.54 -1.62
CA PRO A 193 -5.86 10.25 -1.60
C PRO A 193 -4.97 9.09 -2.07
N MET A 194 -3.96 9.31 -2.92
CA MET A 194 -3.03 8.26 -3.35
C MET A 194 -2.23 7.71 -2.17
N PHE A 195 -1.77 8.58 -1.28
CA PHE A 195 -1.05 8.13 -0.09
C PHE A 195 -1.96 7.37 0.88
N GLU A 196 -3.23 7.80 1.01
CA GLU A 196 -4.25 7.05 1.75
C GLU A 196 -4.54 5.67 1.11
N TYR A 197 -4.49 5.56 -0.21
CA TYR A 197 -4.56 4.27 -0.89
C TYR A 197 -3.32 3.41 -0.62
N MET A 198 -2.13 4.01 -0.52
CA MET A 198 -0.89 3.27 -0.26
C MET A 198 -0.85 2.67 1.15
N ASP A 199 -1.29 3.41 2.17
CA ASP A 199 -1.44 2.90 3.55
C ASP A 199 -2.48 1.77 3.65
N LYS A 200 -3.57 1.90 2.86
CA LYS A 200 -4.57 0.83 2.72
C LYS A 200 -4.02 -0.41 2.03
N LEU A 201 -3.04 -0.29 1.13
CA LEU A 201 -2.43 -1.46 0.47
C LEU A 201 -1.58 -2.29 1.44
N GLU A 202 -0.93 -1.65 2.41
CA GLU A 202 -0.11 -2.34 3.42
C GLU A 202 -0.96 -3.08 4.46
N THR A 203 -2.17 -2.58 4.73
CA THR A 203 -3.12 -3.18 5.67
C THR A 203 -4.08 -4.19 5.03
N MET A 204 -4.07 -4.31 3.70
CA MET A 204 -4.92 -5.25 2.97
C MET A 204 -4.44 -6.69 3.09
N SER A 205 -5.39 -7.63 3.16
CA SER A 205 -5.05 -9.06 3.10
C SER A 205 -4.46 -9.42 1.73
N GLY A 206 -3.53 -10.39 1.70
CA GLY A 206 -2.85 -10.79 0.47
C GLY A 206 -3.79 -11.18 -0.68
N LEU A 207 -4.99 -11.70 -0.36
CA LEU A 207 -6.01 -12.01 -1.37
C LEU A 207 -6.54 -10.77 -2.11
N GLN A 208 -6.70 -9.64 -1.41
CA GLN A 208 -7.17 -8.38 -2.01
C GLN A 208 -6.11 -7.80 -2.94
N LEU A 209 -4.83 -7.88 -2.55
CA LEU A 209 -3.71 -7.45 -3.38
C LEU A 209 -3.62 -8.26 -4.67
N ILE A 210 -3.81 -9.59 -4.60
CA ILE A 210 -3.86 -10.45 -5.78
C ILE A 210 -5.03 -10.05 -6.69
N GLY A 211 -6.21 -9.76 -6.13
CA GLY A 211 -7.37 -9.30 -6.89
C GLY A 211 -7.11 -8.00 -7.65
N ILE A 212 -6.49 -7.02 -7.00
CA ILE A 212 -6.09 -5.74 -7.63
C ILE A 212 -5.05 -6.00 -8.72
N GLY A 213 -4.04 -6.84 -8.45
CA GLY A 213 -3.00 -7.20 -9.41
C GLY A 213 -3.55 -7.84 -10.68
N ILE A 214 -4.47 -8.81 -10.54
CA ILE A 214 -5.14 -9.45 -11.69
C ILE A 214 -5.93 -8.42 -12.50
N GLY A 215 -6.61 -7.48 -11.83
CA GLY A 215 -7.34 -6.40 -12.50
C GLY A 215 -6.44 -5.51 -13.33
N ILE A 216 -5.30 -5.08 -12.78
CA ILE A 216 -4.32 -4.24 -13.47
C ILE A 216 -3.72 -4.99 -14.67
N ILE A 217 -3.30 -6.24 -14.49
CA ILE A 217 -2.70 -7.06 -15.55
C ILE A 217 -3.71 -7.30 -16.68
N SER A 218 -4.98 -7.59 -16.34
CA SER A 218 -6.05 -7.77 -17.32
C SER A 218 -6.28 -6.48 -18.12
N LEU A 219 -6.39 -5.34 -17.44
CA LEU A 219 -6.59 -4.06 -18.09
C LEU A 219 -5.41 -3.69 -19.00
N MET A 220 -4.18 -3.88 -18.53
CA MET A 220 -2.97 -3.63 -19.32
C MET A 220 -2.87 -4.57 -20.53
N GLY A 221 -3.26 -5.83 -20.36
CA GLY A 221 -3.36 -6.82 -21.43
C GLY A 221 -4.38 -6.43 -22.50
N THR A 222 -5.58 -5.96 -22.09
CA THR A 222 -6.59 -5.49 -23.07
C THR A 222 -6.13 -4.25 -23.83
N MET A 223 -5.42 -3.33 -23.18
CA MET A 223 -4.86 -2.14 -23.82
C MET A 223 -3.77 -2.50 -24.83
N LEU A 224 -2.86 -3.41 -24.48
CA LEU A 224 -1.84 -3.93 -25.40
C LEU A 224 -2.48 -4.68 -26.57
N TYR A 225 -3.50 -5.49 -26.31
CA TYR A 225 -4.26 -6.18 -27.36
C TYR A 225 -4.89 -5.20 -28.33
N MET A 226 -5.49 -4.11 -27.86
CA MET A 226 -6.06 -3.07 -28.74
C MET A 226 -5.00 -2.35 -29.57
N GLN A 227 -3.82 -2.10 -29.01
CA GLN A 227 -2.69 -1.53 -29.77
C GLN A 227 -2.18 -2.48 -30.85
N LEU A 228 -1.96 -3.76 -30.51
CA LEU A 228 -1.55 -4.79 -31.46
C LEU A 228 -2.60 -5.00 -32.56
N ARG A 229 -3.89 -5.01 -32.18
CA ARG A 229 -5.01 -5.11 -33.11
C ARG A 229 -5.04 -3.94 -34.07
N SER A 230 -4.89 -2.71 -33.55
CA SER A 230 -4.82 -1.50 -34.37
C SER A 230 -3.63 -1.54 -35.35
N ALA A 231 -2.45 -1.95 -34.87
CA ALA A 231 -1.26 -2.09 -35.72
C ALA A 231 -1.46 -3.17 -36.80
N PHE A 232 -2.02 -4.33 -36.43
CA PHE A 232 -2.31 -5.40 -37.38
C PHE A 232 -3.30 -4.95 -38.47
N TYR A 233 -4.39 -4.26 -38.11
CA TYR A 233 -5.33 -3.72 -39.11
C TYR A 233 -4.68 -2.64 -39.98
N SER A 234 -3.76 -1.82 -39.45
CA SER A 234 -3.04 -0.85 -40.28
C SER A 234 -2.17 -1.51 -41.37
N ILE A 235 -1.59 -2.68 -41.08
CA ILE A 235 -0.73 -3.44 -42.00
C ILE A 235 -1.56 -4.30 -42.97
N THR A 236 -2.68 -4.85 -42.52
CA THR A 236 -3.48 -5.85 -43.26
C THR A 236 -4.79 -5.33 -43.84
N SER A 237 -5.13 -4.05 -43.62
CA SER A 237 -6.34 -3.46 -44.20
C SER A 237 -6.29 -3.48 -45.73
N PRO A 238 -7.37 -3.92 -46.40
CA PRO A 238 -7.45 -3.94 -47.86
C PRO A 238 -7.44 -2.50 -48.37
N GLY A 239 -6.27 -2.04 -48.80
CA GLY A 239 -6.00 -0.66 -49.23
C GLY A 239 -4.57 -0.19 -48.95
N CYS A 240 -3.83 -0.82 -48.04
CA CYS A 240 -2.40 -0.58 -47.86
C CYS A 240 -1.60 -1.43 -48.86
N VAL A 241 -0.75 -0.76 -49.64
CA VAL A 241 0.08 -1.32 -50.72
C VAL A 241 0.90 -2.52 -50.20
N PRO A 242 0.89 -3.70 -50.86
CA PRO A 242 1.71 -4.81 -50.44
C PRO A 242 3.19 -4.43 -50.57
N LEU A 243 3.99 -4.79 -49.56
CA LEU A 243 5.45 -4.74 -49.60
C LEU A 243 5.94 -5.31 -50.94
N TYR A 244 6.47 -4.43 -51.80
CA TYR A 244 7.19 -4.84 -52.99
C TYR A 244 8.42 -5.64 -52.55
N PHE A 245 8.28 -6.96 -52.53
CA PHE A 245 9.42 -7.86 -52.54
C PHE A 245 10.03 -7.73 -53.94
N HIS A 246 11.01 -6.83 -54.09
CA HIS A 246 11.71 -6.61 -55.35
C HIS A 246 12.48 -7.89 -55.69
N GLN A 247 11.86 -8.74 -56.51
CA GLN A 247 12.45 -9.95 -57.04
C GLN A 247 13.52 -9.53 -58.05
N ASN A 248 14.76 -9.37 -57.59
CA ASN A 248 15.93 -9.24 -58.46
C ASN A 248 16.27 -10.62 -59.07
N LEU A 249 15.43 -11.06 -60.00
CA LEU A 249 15.74 -12.14 -60.94
C LEU A 249 15.34 -11.69 -62.34
N GLN A 250 16.11 -10.75 -62.88
CA GLN A 250 16.36 -10.65 -64.32
C GLN A 250 17.58 -9.74 -64.55
N GLY A 251 18.71 -10.38 -64.89
CA GLY A 251 19.92 -9.71 -65.35
C GLY A 251 21.17 -10.04 -64.54
N PHE A 252 21.66 -11.28 -64.65
CA PHE A 252 23.02 -11.64 -65.13
C PHE A 252 23.19 -13.16 -65.11
#